data_AF-A0AA44W9T3-F1
#
_entry.id   AF-A0AA44W9T3-F1
#
_cell.length_a   1.000
_cell.length_b   1.000
_cell.length_c   1.000
_cell.angle_alpha   90.00
_cell.angle_beta   90.00
_cell.angle_gamma   90.00
#
_symmetry.space_group_name_H-M   'P 1'
#
loop_
_entity.id
_entity.type
_entity.pdbx_description
1 polymer ?
#
loop_
_entity_poly.entity_id
_entity_poly.type
_entity_poly.pdbx_seq_one_letter_code
_entity_poly.pdbx_strand_id
1 'polypeptide(L)'
;MAPELYIPSCIREPAHPFHPPPLGKPLRIQIEGPLVSVKKLLPDTPWHVSYILTSFPQIAGPLLAKLTFEKIYGHPVRPDVEGDLVVRDEYLGWVREVRPRNEIDYYGVTFDHLVPADDPNPEVLQININEMDDDEGAYANKASRYEPSEGVLAAMESERRPALCVAPTALALMMTWTVTSIDEKKSLNDNRVKLNTAALRGGTNFVDRSADLTRENTYMIRPVVDGQEGAVGGTFALHADNAVEPVVRVTIRKGDPIKFVWVGDLDGDEGYDYILDRQTSPQLLEAYASNGTFLWQVNIPTDYISDGPLAARFGVGYLDGRQPSLVAYMKNRKDDGDFNLLMSAWSFSGTALKMQWKWRRESRDAPDGHSTRIIDVDGDGRDEVHESGFTLHGDGQLRYSLGPQGVVHGDRFHIA
;
A
#
# COMPACT_ATOMS: atom_id res chain seq x y z
N MET A 1 -4.84 -26.17 -28.81
CA MET A 1 -5.19 -26.68 -27.47
C MET A 1 -5.24 -25.48 -26.54
N ALA A 2 -6.26 -25.39 -25.68
CA ALA A 2 -6.33 -24.30 -24.70
C ALA A 2 -5.14 -24.42 -23.71
N PRO A 3 -4.45 -23.33 -23.35
CA PRO A 3 -3.50 -23.35 -22.24
C PRO A 3 -4.21 -23.78 -20.95
N GLU A 4 -3.49 -24.53 -20.11
CA GLU A 4 -3.98 -24.95 -18.81
C GLU A 4 -3.92 -23.76 -17.83
N LEU A 5 -4.98 -23.55 -17.05
CA LEU A 5 -4.92 -22.64 -15.90
C LEU A 5 -3.93 -23.21 -14.88
N TYR A 6 -2.78 -22.57 -14.71
CA TYR A 6 -1.79 -22.95 -13.72
C TYR A 6 -1.89 -22.04 -12.49
N ILE A 7 -2.32 -22.61 -11.37
CA ILE A 7 -2.23 -21.98 -10.05
C ILE A 7 -1.07 -22.68 -9.33
N PRO A 8 0.05 -22.00 -9.06
CA PRO A 8 1.22 -22.63 -8.47
C PRO A 8 0.89 -23.21 -7.09
N SER A 9 1.37 -24.41 -6.82
CA SER A 9 1.28 -25.00 -5.48
C SER A 9 2.06 -24.17 -4.47
N CYS A 10 1.60 -24.19 -3.22
CA CYS A 10 2.34 -23.62 -2.10
C CYS A 10 3.76 -24.23 -2.04
N ILE A 11 4.79 -23.42 -2.23
CA ILE A 11 6.20 -23.85 -2.14
C ILE A 11 6.71 -23.89 -0.69
N ARG A 12 5.84 -23.71 0.30
CA ARG A 12 6.19 -23.62 1.72
C ARG A 12 5.57 -24.77 2.50
N GLU A 13 6.38 -25.43 3.32
CA GLU A 13 5.94 -26.48 4.23
C GLU A 13 6.41 -26.14 5.66
N PRO A 14 5.47 -25.87 6.60
CA PRO A 14 4.02 -25.86 6.43
C PRO A 14 3.51 -24.67 5.60
N ALA A 15 2.27 -24.76 5.10
CA ALA A 15 1.61 -23.68 4.38
C ALA A 15 1.56 -22.40 5.24
N HIS A 16 1.91 -21.25 4.64
CA HIS A 16 1.92 -19.96 5.34
C HIS A 16 0.49 -19.51 5.71
N PRO A 17 0.26 -18.76 6.82
CA PRO A 17 -1.10 -18.41 7.30
C PRO A 17 -1.94 -17.52 6.36
N PHE A 18 -1.33 -16.87 5.37
CA PHE A 18 -2.03 -16.18 4.27
C PHE A 18 -2.14 -17.02 2.97
N HIS A 19 -1.99 -18.33 3.08
CA HIS A 19 -2.34 -19.23 1.96
C HIS A 19 -3.84 -19.25 1.72
N PRO A 20 -4.28 -19.73 0.54
CA PRO A 20 -5.68 -20.08 0.33
C PRO A 20 -6.18 -20.86 1.55
N PRO A 21 -7.35 -20.50 2.11
CA PRO A 21 -7.84 -21.16 3.29
C PRO A 21 -7.97 -22.67 3.04
N PRO A 22 -7.92 -23.51 4.08
CA PRO A 22 -8.05 -24.95 3.93
C PRO A 22 -9.26 -25.29 3.04
N LEU A 23 -9.10 -26.25 2.13
CA LEU A 23 -10.08 -26.58 1.08
C LEU A 23 -11.50 -26.91 1.60
N GLY A 24 -11.68 -27.11 2.91
CA GLY A 24 -12.99 -27.31 3.54
C GLY A 24 -13.63 -26.07 4.19
N LYS A 25 -13.05 -24.87 4.04
CA LYS A 25 -13.63 -23.63 4.55
C LYS A 25 -14.49 -22.91 3.51
N PRO A 26 -15.56 -22.22 3.95
CA PRO A 26 -16.26 -21.24 3.13
C PRO A 26 -15.30 -20.19 2.56
N LEU A 27 -15.33 -19.97 1.26
CA LEU A 27 -14.43 -19.04 0.58
C LEU A 27 -15.15 -18.37 -0.60
N ARG A 28 -14.99 -17.05 -0.71
CA ARG A 28 -15.32 -16.30 -1.92
C ARG A 28 -14.07 -16.19 -2.79
N ILE A 29 -14.16 -16.64 -4.03
CA ILE A 29 -13.07 -16.62 -4.99
C ILE A 29 -13.38 -15.58 -6.05
N GLN A 30 -12.42 -14.70 -6.30
CA GLN A 30 -12.44 -13.73 -7.38
C GLN A 30 -11.30 -14.06 -8.31
N ILE A 31 -11.61 -14.38 -9.58
CA ILE A 31 -10.59 -14.56 -10.61
C ILE A 31 -10.85 -13.59 -11.75
N GLU A 32 -9.82 -12.83 -12.12
CA GLU A 32 -9.95 -11.80 -13.15
C GLU A 32 -8.64 -11.60 -13.92
N GLY A 33 -8.73 -11.06 -15.13
CA GLY A 33 -7.56 -10.78 -15.95
C GLY A 33 -7.90 -10.11 -17.27
N PRO A 34 -6.87 -9.76 -18.07
CA PRO A 34 -7.06 -9.26 -19.42
C PRO A 34 -7.88 -10.24 -20.25
N LEU A 35 -8.88 -9.71 -20.98
CA LEU A 35 -9.83 -10.51 -21.75
C LEU A 35 -9.10 -11.43 -22.74
N VAL A 36 -8.00 -10.96 -23.31
CA VAL A 36 -7.14 -11.74 -24.23
C VAL A 36 -6.63 -13.03 -23.57
N SER A 37 -6.24 -12.99 -22.30
CA SER A 37 -5.78 -14.16 -21.54
C SER A 37 -6.96 -15.07 -21.15
N VAL A 38 -8.08 -14.48 -20.72
CA VAL A 38 -9.27 -15.27 -20.35
C VAL A 38 -9.85 -16.00 -21.57
N LYS A 39 -9.86 -15.37 -22.74
CA LYS A 39 -10.27 -15.99 -24.01
C LYS A 39 -9.41 -17.20 -24.37
N LYS A 40 -8.11 -17.19 -24.05
CA LYS A 40 -7.24 -18.34 -24.26
C LYS A 40 -7.67 -19.53 -23.38
N LEU A 41 -8.07 -19.28 -22.13
CA LEU A 41 -8.59 -20.31 -21.22
C LEU A 41 -9.95 -20.87 -21.66
N LEU A 42 -10.75 -20.06 -22.36
CA LEU A 42 -12.10 -20.37 -22.81
C LEU A 42 -12.27 -20.14 -24.33
N PRO A 43 -11.53 -20.86 -25.20
CA PRO A 43 -11.42 -20.52 -26.61
C PRO A 43 -12.71 -20.75 -27.42
N ASP A 44 -13.54 -21.69 -26.97
CA ASP A 44 -14.79 -22.07 -27.64
C ASP A 44 -16.02 -21.34 -27.08
N THR A 45 -15.81 -20.42 -26.14
CA THR A 45 -16.88 -19.70 -25.45
C THR A 45 -17.34 -18.48 -26.27
N PRO A 46 -18.64 -18.34 -26.56
CA PRO A 46 -19.17 -17.12 -27.16
C PRO A 46 -19.13 -15.96 -26.15
N TRP A 47 -18.60 -14.82 -26.58
CA TRP A 47 -18.49 -13.60 -25.77
C TRP A 47 -19.54 -12.58 -26.20
N HIS A 48 -20.48 -12.27 -25.32
CA HIS A 48 -21.57 -11.34 -25.59
C HIS A 48 -21.29 -9.97 -24.93
N VAL A 49 -20.48 -9.16 -25.59
CA VAL A 49 -20.15 -7.79 -25.15
C VAL A 49 -21.16 -6.78 -25.70
N SER A 50 -22.37 -6.79 -25.14
CA SER A 50 -23.36 -5.74 -25.37
C SER A 50 -23.63 -4.99 -24.07
N TYR A 51 -23.27 -3.71 -24.02
CA TYR A 51 -23.57 -2.86 -22.86
C TYR A 51 -25.07 -2.67 -22.60
N ILE A 52 -25.90 -2.81 -23.64
CA ILE A 52 -27.36 -2.62 -23.54
C ILE A 52 -28.07 -3.91 -23.10
N LEU A 53 -27.49 -5.07 -23.39
CA LEU A 53 -28.08 -6.39 -23.15
C LEU A 53 -27.11 -7.27 -22.36
N THR A 54 -26.74 -6.83 -21.15
CA THR A 54 -25.94 -7.65 -20.24
C THR A 54 -26.81 -8.72 -19.59
N SER A 55 -26.54 -9.99 -19.88
CA SER A 55 -27.10 -11.14 -19.16
C SER A 55 -26.18 -11.53 -18.02
N PHE A 56 -26.73 -11.77 -16.83
CA PHE A 56 -26.01 -12.37 -15.71
C PHE A 56 -26.64 -13.72 -15.33
N PRO A 57 -25.83 -14.79 -15.17
CA PRO A 57 -24.42 -14.85 -15.55
C PRO A 57 -24.24 -14.87 -17.09
N GLN A 58 -23.13 -14.34 -17.61
CA GLN A 58 -22.70 -14.61 -18.98
C GLN A 58 -22.25 -16.06 -19.11
N ILE A 59 -22.19 -16.58 -20.33
CA ILE A 59 -21.75 -17.96 -20.60
C ILE A 59 -20.32 -18.19 -20.06
N ALA A 60 -19.45 -17.18 -20.15
CA ALA A 60 -18.06 -17.26 -19.68
C ALA A 60 -17.93 -17.38 -18.16
N GLY A 61 -18.83 -16.81 -17.37
CA GLY A 61 -18.68 -16.71 -15.91
C GLY A 61 -18.67 -18.08 -15.23
N PRO A 62 -19.72 -18.91 -15.39
CA PRO A 62 -19.77 -20.25 -14.84
C PRO A 62 -18.66 -21.16 -15.38
N LEU A 63 -18.22 -20.96 -16.63
CA LEU A 63 -17.13 -21.74 -17.21
C LEU A 63 -15.78 -21.40 -16.56
N LEU A 64 -15.47 -20.11 -16.40
CA LEU A 64 -14.25 -19.66 -15.73
C LEU A 64 -14.26 -20.03 -14.24
N ALA A 65 -15.40 -19.90 -13.57
CA ALA A 65 -15.57 -20.29 -12.17
C ALA A 65 -15.33 -21.80 -12.00
N LYS A 66 -15.90 -22.64 -12.87
CA LYS A 66 -15.71 -24.10 -12.83
C LYS A 66 -14.24 -24.49 -13.08
N LEU A 67 -13.59 -23.90 -14.09
CA LEU A 67 -12.17 -24.15 -14.38
C LEU A 67 -11.30 -23.80 -13.16
N THR A 68 -11.57 -22.66 -12.54
CA THR A 68 -10.85 -22.17 -11.36
C THR A 68 -11.09 -23.07 -10.16
N PHE A 69 -12.34 -23.45 -9.92
CA PHE A 69 -12.73 -24.38 -8.87
C PHE A 69 -11.99 -25.71 -8.98
N GLU A 70 -12.04 -26.35 -10.15
CA GLU A 70 -11.38 -27.63 -10.40
C GLU A 70 -9.88 -27.55 -10.14
N LYS A 71 -9.26 -26.40 -10.43
CA LYS A 71 -7.84 -26.20 -10.20
C LYS A 71 -7.48 -25.98 -8.72
N ILE A 72 -8.31 -25.27 -7.96
CA ILE A 72 -8.09 -25.02 -6.52
C ILE A 72 -8.37 -26.30 -5.71
N TYR A 73 -9.49 -26.97 -5.97
CA TYR A 73 -10.02 -28.05 -5.14
C TYR A 73 -9.60 -29.44 -5.62
N GLY A 74 -9.06 -29.56 -6.84
CA GLY A 74 -8.55 -30.82 -7.39
C GLY A 74 -9.65 -31.84 -7.74
N HIS A 75 -10.91 -31.42 -7.80
CA HIS A 75 -12.05 -32.25 -8.16
C HIS A 75 -13.13 -31.43 -8.91
N PRO A 76 -14.01 -32.07 -9.70
CA PRO A 76 -15.14 -31.39 -10.35
C PRO A 76 -16.15 -30.87 -9.33
N VAL A 77 -16.89 -29.82 -9.70
CA VAL A 77 -18.03 -29.31 -8.93
C VAL A 77 -19.04 -30.44 -8.70
N ARG A 78 -19.47 -30.61 -7.46
CA ARG A 78 -20.41 -31.65 -7.01
C ARG A 78 -21.83 -31.08 -6.98
N PRO A 79 -22.73 -31.57 -7.83
CA PRO A 79 -24.09 -31.04 -7.93
C PRO A 79 -24.97 -31.37 -6.72
N ASP A 80 -24.58 -32.37 -5.93
CA ASP A 80 -25.27 -32.82 -4.71
C ASP A 80 -24.85 -32.04 -3.46
N VAL A 81 -23.83 -31.19 -3.54
CA VAL A 81 -23.36 -30.34 -2.44
C VAL A 81 -23.94 -28.93 -2.61
N GLU A 82 -24.82 -28.54 -1.69
CA GLU A 82 -25.38 -27.19 -1.70
C GLU A 82 -24.26 -26.15 -1.49
N GLY A 83 -24.22 -25.15 -2.37
CA GLY A 83 -23.20 -24.10 -2.31
C GLY A 83 -21.80 -24.52 -2.79
N ASP A 84 -21.63 -25.69 -3.41
CA ASP A 84 -20.30 -26.14 -3.88
C ASP A 84 -19.67 -25.13 -4.86
N LEU A 85 -20.49 -24.51 -5.72
CA LEU A 85 -20.10 -23.35 -6.52
C LEU A 85 -21.31 -22.46 -6.78
N VAL A 86 -21.25 -21.20 -6.35
CA VAL A 86 -22.31 -20.20 -6.61
C VAL A 86 -21.69 -18.96 -7.22
N VAL A 87 -21.94 -18.70 -8.50
CA VAL A 87 -21.50 -17.45 -9.16
C VAL A 87 -22.25 -16.28 -8.55
N ARG A 88 -21.52 -15.25 -8.14
CA ARG A 88 -22.04 -14.05 -7.45
C ARG A 88 -21.97 -12.80 -8.28
N ASP A 89 -20.90 -12.64 -9.06
CA ASP A 89 -20.68 -11.43 -9.84
C ASP A 89 -19.79 -11.71 -11.05
N GLU A 90 -19.84 -10.81 -12.03
CA GLU A 90 -18.96 -10.79 -13.19
C GLU A 90 -18.45 -9.37 -13.43
N TYR A 91 -17.13 -9.22 -13.48
CA TYR A 91 -16.49 -7.95 -13.77
C TYR A 91 -16.27 -7.81 -15.28
N LEU A 92 -16.77 -6.73 -15.86
CA LEU A 92 -16.57 -6.36 -17.27
C LEU A 92 -15.78 -5.04 -17.34
N GLY A 93 -14.48 -5.13 -17.64
CA GLY A 93 -13.62 -3.98 -17.84
C GLY A 93 -13.92 -3.28 -19.17
N TRP A 94 -14.87 -2.36 -19.18
CA TRP A 94 -15.30 -1.67 -20.40
C TRP A 94 -14.25 -0.67 -20.90
N VAL A 95 -13.87 -0.79 -22.17
CA VAL A 95 -13.01 0.19 -22.86
C VAL A 95 -13.77 1.51 -22.97
N ARG A 96 -13.24 2.57 -22.35
CA ARG A 96 -13.98 3.84 -22.16
C ARG A 96 -14.14 4.65 -23.45
N GLU A 97 -13.24 4.44 -24.40
CA GLU A 97 -13.08 5.24 -25.62
C GLU A 97 -14.00 4.79 -26.77
N VAL A 98 -14.56 3.57 -26.69
CA VAL A 98 -15.44 3.03 -27.74
C VAL A 98 -16.91 3.37 -27.47
N ARG A 99 -17.59 3.90 -28.50
CA ARG A 99 -19.00 4.33 -28.46
C ARG A 99 -19.78 3.75 -29.66
N PRO A 100 -20.89 3.00 -29.43
CA PRO A 100 -21.42 2.56 -28.14
C PRO A 100 -20.44 1.64 -27.40
N ARG A 101 -20.49 1.58 -26.07
CA ARG A 101 -19.65 0.66 -25.29
C ARG A 101 -20.01 -0.77 -25.70
N ASN A 102 -19.19 -1.41 -26.51
CA ASN A 102 -19.40 -2.76 -27.02
C ASN A 102 -18.12 -3.61 -26.94
N GLU A 103 -17.15 -3.12 -26.17
CA GLU A 103 -15.83 -3.72 -26.05
C GLU A 103 -15.38 -3.70 -24.59
N ILE A 104 -14.82 -4.82 -24.14
CA ILE A 104 -14.16 -4.96 -22.84
C ILE A 104 -12.73 -5.43 -23.08
N ASP A 105 -11.80 -4.97 -22.26
CA ASP A 105 -10.38 -5.39 -22.28
C ASP A 105 -10.02 -6.26 -21.07
N TYR A 106 -10.91 -6.35 -20.08
CA TYR A 106 -10.75 -7.12 -18.85
C TYR A 106 -12.02 -7.89 -18.50
N TYR A 107 -11.87 -9.08 -17.93
CA TYR A 107 -12.99 -9.89 -17.49
C TYR A 107 -12.68 -10.65 -16.20
N GLY A 108 -13.66 -10.75 -15.32
CA GLY A 108 -13.54 -11.52 -14.09
C GLY A 108 -14.86 -12.16 -13.66
N VAL A 109 -14.74 -13.18 -12.80
CA VAL A 109 -15.88 -13.83 -12.15
C VAL A 109 -15.61 -13.94 -10.65
N THR A 110 -16.65 -13.63 -9.86
CA THR A 110 -16.69 -13.90 -8.43
C THR A 110 -17.62 -15.07 -8.18
N PHE A 111 -17.16 -16.07 -7.44
CA PHE A 111 -17.99 -17.20 -7.02
C PHE A 111 -17.69 -17.62 -5.59
N ASP A 112 -18.71 -18.14 -4.92
CA ASP A 112 -18.60 -18.69 -3.58
C ASP A 112 -18.45 -20.21 -3.62
N HIS A 113 -17.62 -20.74 -2.72
CA HIS A 113 -17.62 -22.15 -2.31
C HIS A 113 -18.02 -22.22 -0.84
N LEU A 114 -19.16 -22.85 -0.55
CA LEU A 114 -19.72 -23.09 0.78
C LEU A 114 -19.94 -21.83 1.64
N VAL A 115 -19.94 -20.63 1.05
CA VAL A 115 -20.25 -19.38 1.74
C VAL A 115 -21.75 -19.29 2.05
N PRO A 116 -22.15 -19.12 3.32
CA PRO A 116 -23.55 -18.90 3.69
C PRO A 116 -24.12 -17.68 2.95
N ALA A 117 -25.37 -17.77 2.49
CA ALA A 117 -25.98 -16.70 1.71
C ALA A 117 -26.13 -15.37 2.47
N ASP A 118 -26.11 -15.43 3.81
CA ASP A 118 -26.26 -14.31 4.73
C ASP A 118 -24.93 -13.82 5.35
N ASP A 119 -23.78 -14.38 4.95
CA ASP A 119 -22.47 -13.93 5.43
C ASP A 119 -22.10 -12.57 4.78
N PRO A 120 -22.04 -11.47 5.56
CA PRO A 120 -21.75 -10.15 5.02
C PRO A 120 -20.27 -9.94 4.72
N ASN A 121 -19.37 -10.81 5.20
CA ASN A 121 -17.92 -10.63 5.10
C ASN A 121 -17.16 -11.97 5.04
N PRO A 122 -17.34 -12.76 3.97
CA PRO A 122 -16.62 -14.02 3.80
C PRO A 122 -15.12 -13.81 3.62
N GLU A 123 -14.31 -14.82 3.94
CA GLU A 123 -12.91 -14.86 3.50
C GLU A 123 -12.86 -14.81 1.96
N VAL A 124 -11.95 -13.99 1.40
CA VAL A 124 -11.82 -13.78 -0.05
C VAL A 124 -10.45 -14.23 -0.55
N LEU A 125 -10.43 -15.01 -1.64
CA LEU A 125 -9.25 -15.32 -2.43
C LEU A 125 -9.30 -14.57 -3.76
N GLN A 126 -8.39 -13.62 -3.95
CA GLN A 126 -8.18 -12.93 -5.24
C GLN A 126 -7.16 -13.69 -6.10
N ILE A 127 -7.48 -13.93 -7.36
CA ILE A 127 -6.61 -14.53 -8.37
C ILE A 127 -6.56 -13.59 -9.56
N ASN A 128 -5.39 -13.02 -9.82
CA ASN A 128 -5.16 -12.20 -11.00
C ASN A 128 -4.46 -13.03 -12.08
N ILE A 129 -5.07 -13.13 -13.26
CA ILE A 129 -4.46 -13.70 -14.45
C ILE A 129 -3.62 -12.60 -15.09
N ASN A 130 -2.30 -12.75 -15.02
CA ASN A 130 -1.37 -11.82 -15.65
C ASN A 130 -1.16 -12.23 -17.12
N GLU A 131 -1.16 -11.23 -18.00
CA GLU A 131 -0.81 -11.36 -19.42
C GLU A 131 0.73 -11.48 -19.53
N MET A 132 1.21 -12.35 -20.42
CA MET A 132 2.64 -12.60 -20.64
C MET A 132 3.08 -12.44 -22.11
N ASP A 133 2.14 -12.35 -23.04
CA ASP A 133 2.38 -12.52 -24.47
C ASP A 133 2.32 -11.20 -25.27
N ASP A 134 1.65 -10.16 -24.76
CA ASP A 134 1.46 -8.87 -25.47
C ASP A 134 2.62 -7.90 -25.19
N ASP A 135 3.27 -7.96 -24.03
CA ASP A 135 4.40 -7.09 -23.64
C ASP A 135 5.64 -7.84 -23.10
N GLU A 136 5.77 -9.13 -23.45
CA GLU A 136 6.77 -10.06 -22.89
C GLU A 136 6.64 -10.25 -21.36
N GLY A 137 5.46 -9.97 -20.80
CA GLY A 137 5.16 -10.10 -19.39
C GLY A 137 5.78 -9.01 -18.54
N ALA A 138 5.94 -7.79 -19.05
CA ALA A 138 6.61 -6.70 -18.33
C ALA A 138 6.01 -6.44 -16.94
N TYR A 139 4.68 -6.55 -16.81
CA TYR A 139 4.00 -6.47 -15.51
C TYR A 139 4.34 -7.66 -14.58
N ALA A 140 4.30 -8.88 -15.12
CA ALA A 140 4.62 -10.09 -14.35
C ALA A 140 6.10 -10.17 -13.96
N ASN A 141 7.01 -9.71 -14.81
CA ASN A 141 8.45 -9.63 -14.59
C ASN A 141 8.80 -8.57 -13.53
N LYS A 142 8.01 -7.50 -13.43
CA LYS A 142 8.12 -6.49 -12.36
C LYS A 142 7.59 -7.00 -11.02
N ALA A 143 6.58 -7.89 -11.04
CA ALA A 143 5.90 -8.39 -9.84
C ALA A 143 6.40 -9.76 -9.33
N SER A 144 7.10 -10.56 -10.15
CA SER A 144 7.58 -11.92 -9.82
C SER A 144 9.10 -12.00 -9.97
N ARG A 145 9.83 -12.10 -8.85
CA ARG A 145 11.30 -12.09 -8.83
C ARG A 145 11.92 -13.45 -9.18
N TYR A 146 12.45 -13.59 -10.40
CA TYR A 146 13.58 -14.46 -10.72
C TYR A 146 14.56 -13.66 -11.60
N GLU A 147 15.84 -13.67 -11.26
CA GLU A 147 16.85 -12.65 -11.64
C GLU A 147 17.97 -13.23 -12.55
N PRO A 148 18.77 -12.40 -13.27
CA PRO A 148 19.99 -11.85 -12.63
C PRO A 148 20.44 -10.42 -13.01
N SER A 149 20.84 -9.70 -11.95
CA SER A 149 22.04 -8.87 -11.75
C SER A 149 22.33 -7.52 -12.46
N GLU A 150 22.77 -6.60 -11.60
CA GLU A 150 23.57 -5.35 -11.74
C GLU A 150 22.84 -4.02 -12.04
N GLY A 151 22.80 -3.12 -11.03
CA GLY A 151 22.82 -1.67 -11.25
C GLY A 151 22.01 -0.77 -10.30
N VAL A 152 22.74 0.00 -9.49
CA VAL A 152 22.41 1.24 -8.73
C VAL A 152 21.37 1.17 -7.59
N LEU A 153 21.86 1.43 -6.37
CA LEU A 153 21.09 1.62 -5.14
C LEU A 153 20.66 3.09 -5.02
N ALA A 154 19.35 3.34 -5.00
CA ALA A 154 18.79 4.57 -4.44
C ALA A 154 18.92 4.54 -2.91
N ALA A 155 18.96 5.71 -2.27
CA ALA A 155 18.86 5.81 -0.81
C ALA A 155 17.45 5.36 -0.37
N MET A 156 17.29 4.06 -0.17
CA MET A 156 16.19 3.53 0.64
C MET A 156 16.56 3.73 2.10
N GLU A 157 15.58 4.09 2.92
CA GLU A 157 15.73 4.10 4.38
C GLU A 157 16.42 2.79 4.81
N SER A 158 17.51 2.93 5.57
CA SER A 158 18.05 1.83 6.36
C SER A 158 16.98 1.55 7.41
N GLU A 159 16.04 0.67 7.12
CA GLU A 159 14.95 0.39 8.06
C GLU A 159 15.42 -0.62 9.11
N ARG A 160 15.85 -0.17 10.31
CA ARG A 160 15.80 -1.02 11.51
C ARG A 160 14.46 -0.84 12.20
N ARG A 161 13.38 -1.33 11.60
CA ARG A 161 12.06 -1.20 12.24
C ARG A 161 11.94 -2.11 13.46
N PRO A 162 11.38 -1.59 14.58
CA PRO A 162 11.01 -2.43 15.71
C PRO A 162 9.89 -3.39 15.30
N ALA A 163 9.92 -4.59 15.87
CA ALA A 163 8.79 -5.53 15.80
C ALA A 163 7.50 -4.80 16.22
N LEU A 164 6.45 -4.83 15.41
CA LEU A 164 5.13 -4.39 15.85
C LEU A 164 4.39 -5.59 16.42
N CYS A 165 4.11 -5.60 17.72
CA CYS A 165 3.37 -6.68 18.37
C CYS A 165 1.95 -6.23 18.72
N VAL A 166 0.96 -7.01 18.31
CA VAL A 166 -0.47 -6.78 18.54
C VAL A 166 -1.09 -8.01 19.17
N ALA A 167 -1.85 -7.86 20.26
CA ALA A 167 -2.62 -8.94 20.86
C ALA A 167 -3.94 -9.11 20.09
N PRO A 168 -4.09 -10.12 19.21
CA PRO A 168 -5.29 -10.26 18.40
C PRO A 168 -6.43 -10.97 19.16
N THR A 169 -6.11 -11.67 20.26
CA THR A 169 -7.04 -12.37 21.17
C THR A 169 -6.39 -12.53 22.55
N ALA A 170 -7.16 -12.92 23.58
CA ALA A 170 -6.66 -13.17 24.95
C ALA A 170 -5.64 -14.33 25.09
N LEU A 171 -5.28 -15.03 24.00
CA LEU A 171 -4.46 -16.25 24.00
C LEU A 171 -3.29 -16.23 22.99
N ALA A 172 -3.04 -15.13 22.28
CA ALA A 172 -1.96 -15.06 21.28
C ALA A 172 -1.46 -13.62 21.07
N LEU A 173 -0.21 -13.47 20.65
CA LEU A 173 0.38 -12.20 20.20
C LEU A 173 0.91 -12.34 18.76
N MET A 174 0.54 -11.43 17.86
CA MET A 174 1.06 -11.35 16.49
C MET A 174 2.13 -10.29 16.39
N MET A 175 3.27 -10.63 15.80
CA MET A 175 4.41 -9.74 15.58
C MET A 175 4.62 -9.53 14.09
N THR A 176 5.01 -8.32 13.68
CA THR A 176 5.30 -7.97 12.27
C THR A 176 6.53 -7.08 12.16
N TRP A 177 7.32 -7.21 11.09
CA TRP A 177 8.48 -6.37 10.80
C TRP A 177 8.67 -6.12 9.29
N THR A 178 9.54 -5.17 8.92
CA THR A 178 9.85 -4.91 7.50
C THR A 178 10.99 -5.76 6.96
N VAL A 179 11.00 -5.92 5.64
CA VAL A 179 11.98 -6.76 4.93
C VAL A 179 13.30 -6.01 4.78
N THR A 180 14.13 -6.10 5.81
CA THR A 180 15.58 -6.28 5.66
C THR A 180 16.01 -7.49 6.48
N SER A 181 15.33 -8.61 6.18
CA SER A 181 15.71 -9.97 6.55
C SER A 181 15.67 -10.32 8.06
N ILE A 182 14.89 -11.37 8.36
CA ILE A 182 15.04 -12.38 9.43
C ILE A 182 14.33 -12.17 10.80
N ASP A 183 14.32 -13.26 11.57
CA ASP A 183 13.56 -13.80 12.71
C ASP A 183 13.77 -13.27 14.12
N GLU A 184 12.74 -13.48 14.92
CA GLU A 184 12.55 -12.96 16.27
C GLU A 184 12.78 -13.98 17.41
N LYS A 185 13.28 -13.49 18.55
CA LYS A 185 13.31 -14.15 19.87
C LYS A 185 12.60 -13.27 20.91
N LYS A 186 12.05 -13.88 21.97
CA LYS A 186 11.40 -13.19 23.11
C LYS A 186 12.32 -13.12 24.33
N SER A 187 12.10 -12.13 25.19
CA SER A 187 12.67 -12.05 26.53
C SER A 187 11.61 -11.92 27.63
N LEU A 188 11.87 -12.64 28.71
CA LEU A 188 11.35 -12.47 30.07
C LEU A 188 12.59 -12.40 30.95
N ASN A 189 12.79 -11.31 31.70
CA ASN A 189 13.81 -11.13 32.77
C ASN A 189 15.11 -11.97 32.65
N ASP A 190 16.19 -11.35 32.15
CA ASP A 190 17.58 -11.86 32.10
C ASP A 190 17.86 -13.23 31.43
N ASN A 191 16.85 -14.01 31.05
CA ASN A 191 16.97 -15.26 30.31
C ASN A 191 16.21 -15.20 28.98
N ARG A 192 16.93 -14.93 27.88
CA ARG A 192 16.35 -14.84 26.53
C ARG A 192 16.00 -16.23 25.98
N VAL A 193 14.82 -16.39 25.40
CA VAL A 193 14.35 -17.67 24.82
C VAL A 193 14.05 -17.50 23.33
N LYS A 194 14.64 -18.36 22.50
CA LYS A 194 14.36 -18.42 21.06
C LYS A 194 12.97 -19.04 20.85
N LEU A 195 12.08 -18.38 20.11
CA LEU A 195 10.70 -18.82 19.91
C LEU A 195 10.53 -19.77 18.70
N ASN A 196 11.48 -19.76 17.77
CA ASN A 196 11.45 -20.51 16.52
C ASN A 196 12.62 -21.52 16.44
N THR A 197 12.38 -22.67 15.83
CA THR A 197 13.42 -23.71 15.65
C THR A 197 14.24 -23.52 14.38
N ALA A 198 13.72 -22.80 13.39
CA ALA A 198 14.39 -22.50 12.12
C ALA A 198 14.08 -21.06 11.66
N ALA A 199 14.93 -20.52 10.78
CA ALA A 199 14.76 -19.21 10.16
C ALA A 199 13.41 -19.11 9.40
N LEU A 200 12.54 -18.15 9.70
CA LEU A 200 11.29 -17.86 9.00
C LEU A 200 11.64 -17.25 7.64
N ARG A 201 11.26 -17.98 6.60
CA ARG A 201 11.37 -17.57 5.19
C ARG A 201 9.98 -17.33 4.57
N GLY A 202 8.95 -17.53 5.39
CA GLY A 202 7.54 -17.42 5.08
C GLY A 202 7.03 -15.98 5.01
N GLY A 203 7.66 -15.08 5.74
CA GLY A 203 7.14 -13.75 5.94
C GLY A 203 7.82 -13.12 7.13
N THR A 204 7.48 -11.88 7.38
CA THR A 204 8.03 -11.10 8.48
C THR A 204 7.01 -10.99 9.61
N ASN A 205 6.45 -12.14 10.01
CA ASN A 205 5.51 -12.23 11.13
C ASN A 205 5.66 -13.52 11.94
N PHE A 206 5.35 -13.46 13.24
CA PHE A 206 5.33 -14.62 14.14
C PHE A 206 4.17 -14.51 15.14
N VAL A 207 3.60 -15.67 15.52
CA VAL A 207 2.54 -15.73 16.54
C VAL A 207 3.06 -16.42 17.79
N ASP A 208 3.26 -15.67 18.87
CA ASP A 208 3.60 -16.22 20.17
C ASP A 208 2.34 -16.65 20.93
N ARG A 209 2.10 -17.97 20.96
CA ARG A 209 1.01 -18.60 21.72
C ARG A 209 1.37 -18.90 23.19
N SER A 210 2.63 -18.70 23.55
CA SER A 210 3.14 -18.95 24.90
C SER A 210 3.19 -17.68 25.76
N ALA A 211 2.74 -16.54 25.23
CA ALA A 211 2.80 -15.27 25.92
C ALA A 211 1.89 -15.21 27.14
N ASP A 212 2.49 -14.98 28.31
CA ASP A 212 1.78 -14.54 29.50
C ASP A 212 1.54 -13.03 29.40
N LEU A 213 0.33 -12.65 29.01
CA LEU A 213 -0.07 -11.26 28.79
C LEU A 213 -0.23 -10.47 30.11
N THR A 214 -0.18 -11.14 31.27
CA THR A 214 -0.18 -10.47 32.58
C THR A 214 1.19 -9.92 32.98
N ARG A 215 2.18 -10.06 32.10
CA ARG A 215 3.57 -9.63 32.31
C ARG A 215 4.05 -8.79 31.15
N GLU A 216 5.10 -8.02 31.39
CA GLU A 216 5.82 -7.37 30.31
C GLU A 216 6.51 -8.43 29.43
N ASN A 217 6.30 -8.34 28.14
CA ASN A 217 6.88 -9.21 27.14
C ASN A 217 7.70 -8.36 26.16
N THR A 218 9.02 -8.53 26.16
CA THR A 218 9.90 -7.78 25.26
C THR A 218 10.45 -8.69 24.17
N TYR A 219 10.21 -8.32 22.92
CA TYR A 219 10.58 -9.05 21.71
C TYR A 219 11.73 -8.37 21.00
N MET A 220 12.60 -9.16 20.37
CA MET A 220 13.75 -8.67 19.61
C MET A 220 13.94 -9.50 18.35
N ILE A 221 14.35 -8.85 17.27
CA ILE A 221 14.61 -9.51 15.98
C ILE A 221 16.11 -9.73 15.79
N ARG A 222 16.53 -10.76 15.05
CA ARG A 222 17.91 -10.96 14.59
C ARG A 222 17.95 -11.41 13.13
N PRO A 223 18.69 -10.69 12.26
CA PRO A 223 19.17 -11.19 10.99
C PRO A 223 19.77 -12.61 11.10
N VAL A 224 19.48 -13.56 10.22
CA VAL A 224 20.32 -14.68 9.77
C VAL A 224 20.73 -14.50 8.30
N VAL A 225 21.96 -14.09 8.04
CA VAL A 225 22.53 -13.95 6.68
C VAL A 225 23.53 -15.07 6.47
N ASP A 226 23.45 -15.78 5.34
CA ASP A 226 24.32 -16.94 5.03
C ASP A 226 24.38 -18.00 6.14
N GLY A 227 23.25 -18.20 6.84
CA GLY A 227 23.14 -19.14 7.94
C GLY A 227 23.72 -18.65 9.28
N GLN A 228 24.20 -17.41 9.37
CA GLN A 228 24.75 -16.83 10.60
C GLN A 228 23.83 -15.77 11.20
N GLU A 229 23.52 -15.89 12.49
CA GLU A 229 22.80 -14.85 13.24
C GLU A 229 23.64 -13.56 13.30
N GLY A 230 23.09 -12.45 12.79
CA GLY A 230 23.62 -11.10 12.86
C GLY A 230 23.27 -10.38 14.17
N ALA A 231 23.43 -9.05 14.14
CA ALA A 231 23.18 -8.20 15.31
C ALA A 231 21.71 -8.20 15.76
N VAL A 232 21.46 -7.83 17.01
CA VAL A 232 20.09 -7.61 17.48
C VAL A 232 19.50 -6.43 16.70
N GLY A 233 18.35 -6.67 16.05
CA GLY A 233 17.51 -5.66 15.40
C GLY A 233 16.63 -4.91 16.38
N GLY A 234 15.56 -4.29 15.89
CA GLY A 234 14.64 -3.52 16.71
C GLY A 234 13.98 -4.34 17.83
N THR A 235 13.59 -3.65 18.88
CA THR A 235 12.99 -4.24 20.09
C THR A 235 11.61 -3.67 20.32
N PHE A 236 10.69 -4.49 20.83
CA PHE A 236 9.35 -4.05 21.20
C PHE A 236 8.95 -4.60 22.54
N ALA A 237 8.43 -3.75 23.42
CA ALA A 237 7.89 -4.15 24.70
C ALA A 237 6.36 -4.07 24.66
N LEU A 238 5.70 -5.20 24.90
CA LEU A 238 4.29 -5.24 25.24
C LEU A 238 4.17 -5.20 26.77
N HIS A 239 3.63 -4.12 27.32
CA HIS A 239 3.42 -4.01 28.76
C HIS A 239 2.44 -5.07 29.29
N ALA A 240 2.56 -5.37 30.58
CA ALA A 240 1.63 -6.23 31.30
C ALA A 240 0.20 -5.70 31.20
N ASP A 241 -0.77 -6.61 31.08
CA ASP A 241 -2.21 -6.32 31.07
C ASP A 241 -2.62 -5.31 29.97
N ASN A 242 -1.85 -5.25 28.88
CA ASN A 242 -2.17 -4.39 27.76
C ASN A 242 -3.51 -4.78 27.12
N ALA A 243 -4.25 -3.79 26.62
CA ALA A 243 -5.56 -4.02 26.03
C ALA A 243 -5.43 -4.92 24.78
N VAL A 244 -6.40 -5.83 24.62
CA VAL A 244 -6.49 -6.69 23.43
C VAL A 244 -7.14 -5.88 22.31
N GLU A 245 -6.32 -5.14 21.57
CA GLU A 245 -6.77 -4.29 20.47
C GLU A 245 -5.68 -4.13 19.39
N PRO A 246 -6.06 -4.00 18.11
CA PRO A 246 -5.13 -3.82 17.01
C PRO A 246 -4.70 -2.37 16.83
N VAL A 247 -4.34 -1.68 17.92
CA VAL A 247 -3.97 -0.26 17.88
C VAL A 247 -2.72 0.01 18.69
N VAL A 248 -1.88 0.90 18.16
CA VAL A 248 -0.83 1.57 18.92
C VAL A 248 -1.33 2.97 19.25
N ARG A 249 -1.25 3.34 20.53
CA ARG A 249 -1.71 4.64 21.01
C ARG A 249 -0.50 5.55 21.19
N VAL A 250 -0.42 6.57 20.33
CA VAL A 250 0.59 7.63 20.44
C VAL A 250 -0.05 8.80 21.18
N THR A 251 0.50 9.15 22.34
CA THR A 251 0.00 10.30 23.10
C THR A 251 0.55 11.58 22.49
N ILE A 252 -0.34 12.48 22.07
CA ILE A 252 0.00 13.78 21.51
C ILE A 252 -0.50 14.91 22.42
N ARG A 253 -0.03 16.14 22.18
CA ARG A 253 -0.53 17.31 22.92
C ARG A 253 -2.01 17.52 22.62
N LYS A 254 -2.73 18.01 23.63
CA LYS A 254 -4.11 18.48 23.45
C LYS A 254 -4.10 19.73 22.56
N GLY A 255 -5.01 19.80 21.60
CA GLY A 255 -5.13 20.92 20.66
C GLY A 255 -6.42 20.84 19.86
N ASP A 256 -6.50 21.68 18.82
CA ASP A 256 -7.62 21.74 17.88
C ASP A 256 -7.78 20.44 17.06
N PRO A 257 -8.92 20.24 16.37
CA PRO A 257 -9.16 19.05 15.55
C PRO A 257 -8.07 18.80 14.52
N ILE A 258 -7.78 17.53 14.31
CA ILE A 258 -6.84 17.03 13.31
C ILE A 258 -7.63 16.53 12.11
N LYS A 259 -7.15 16.80 10.89
CA LYS A 259 -7.79 16.31 9.66
C LYS A 259 -7.01 15.17 9.03
N PHE A 260 -5.69 15.27 9.03
CA PHE A 260 -4.78 14.40 8.29
C PHE A 260 -3.50 14.15 9.09
N VAL A 261 -2.88 13.01 8.78
CA VAL A 261 -1.59 12.59 9.32
C VAL A 261 -0.73 12.11 8.15
N TRP A 262 0.55 12.47 8.19
CA TRP A 262 1.61 12.00 7.29
C TRP A 262 2.70 11.32 8.11
N VAL A 263 3.48 10.48 7.44
CA VAL A 263 4.56 9.71 8.06
C VAL A 263 5.88 9.94 7.34
N GLY A 264 6.97 9.82 8.08
CA GLY A 264 8.34 9.79 7.58
C GLY A 264 9.31 9.63 8.76
N ASP A 265 10.53 9.19 8.50
CA ASP A 265 11.59 9.28 9.50
C ASP A 265 12.01 10.75 9.61
N LEU A 266 11.67 11.39 10.72
CA LEU A 266 11.95 12.80 10.91
C LEU A 266 13.22 12.94 11.76
N ASP A 267 13.39 12.19 12.83
CA ASP A 267 14.55 12.35 13.72
C ASP A 267 15.80 11.53 13.34
N GLY A 268 15.72 10.71 12.29
CA GLY A 268 16.80 9.89 11.76
C GLY A 268 16.99 8.59 12.54
N ASP A 269 16.00 8.16 13.32
CA ASP A 269 16.04 6.94 14.13
C ASP A 269 15.60 5.67 13.38
N GLU A 270 15.31 5.79 12.07
CA GLU A 270 14.85 4.72 11.18
C GLU A 270 13.42 4.21 11.48
N GLY A 271 12.68 4.92 12.35
CA GLY A 271 11.27 4.73 12.66
C GLY A 271 10.35 5.71 11.91
N TYR A 272 9.05 5.41 11.88
CA TYR A 272 8.07 6.39 11.40
C TYR A 272 7.70 7.37 12.50
N ASP A 273 7.91 8.64 12.21
CA ASP A 273 7.35 9.76 12.93
C ASP A 273 6.10 10.29 12.22
N TYR A 274 5.38 11.15 12.91
CA TYR A 274 4.07 11.62 12.49
C TYR A 274 4.04 13.13 12.35
N ILE A 275 3.58 13.62 11.21
CA ILE A 275 3.20 15.02 11.01
C ILE A 275 1.69 15.07 10.97
N LEU A 276 1.08 15.96 11.73
CA LEU A 276 -0.37 16.17 11.74
C LEU A 276 -0.71 17.63 11.53
N ASP A 277 -1.89 17.88 10.98
CA ASP A 277 -2.45 19.22 10.89
C ASP A 277 -3.40 19.53 12.06
N ARG A 278 -3.48 20.81 12.42
CA ARG A 278 -4.48 21.35 13.33
C ARG A 278 -5.32 22.36 12.56
N GLN A 279 -6.64 22.28 12.71
CA GLN A 279 -7.60 23.19 12.10
C GLN A 279 -7.64 24.57 12.80
N THR A 280 -6.49 25.19 12.98
CA THR A 280 -6.30 26.57 13.45
C THR A 280 -6.33 27.55 12.27
N SER A 281 -6.30 28.86 12.55
CA SER A 281 -6.16 29.91 11.54
C SER A 281 -5.08 30.93 11.96
N PRO A 282 -3.88 30.92 11.33
CA PRO A 282 -3.44 30.04 10.23
C PRO A 282 -3.32 28.57 10.65
N GLN A 283 -3.42 27.65 9.69
CA GLN A 283 -3.30 26.20 9.94
C GLN A 283 -1.93 25.89 10.55
N LEU A 284 -1.91 25.09 11.62
CA LEU A 284 -0.71 24.71 12.36
C LEU A 284 -0.39 23.25 12.02
N LEU A 285 0.90 22.98 11.85
CA LEU A 285 1.43 21.63 11.75
C LEU A 285 2.19 21.30 13.01
N GLU A 286 2.05 20.07 13.48
CA GLU A 286 2.83 19.52 14.57
C GLU A 286 3.50 18.22 14.11
N ALA A 287 4.69 17.96 14.61
CA ALA A 287 5.36 16.68 14.44
C ALA A 287 5.62 15.99 15.77
N TYR A 288 5.52 14.67 15.75
CA TYR A 288 5.70 13.80 16.90
C TYR A 288 6.53 12.60 16.50
N ALA A 289 7.47 12.23 17.37
CA ALA A 289 8.20 10.98 17.22
C ALA A 289 7.24 9.78 17.32
N SER A 290 7.69 8.60 16.87
CA SER A 290 6.94 7.34 16.97
C SER A 290 6.32 7.05 18.36
N ASN A 291 6.96 7.52 19.43
CA ASN A 291 6.53 7.35 20.83
C ASN A 291 5.63 8.49 21.38
N GLY A 292 5.33 9.51 20.57
CA GLY A 292 4.50 10.66 20.97
C GLY A 292 5.28 11.85 21.54
N THR A 293 6.61 11.80 21.53
CA THR A 293 7.44 12.95 21.88
C THR A 293 7.20 14.06 20.85
N PHE A 294 6.75 15.22 21.30
CA PHE A 294 6.63 16.39 20.44
C PHE A 294 8.00 16.80 19.91
N LEU A 295 8.11 16.95 18.60
CA LEU A 295 9.32 17.38 17.91
C LEU A 295 9.28 18.88 17.64
N TRP A 296 8.30 19.34 16.88
CA TRP A 296 8.17 20.75 16.49
C TRP A 296 6.74 21.11 16.07
N GLN A 297 6.52 22.40 15.88
CA GLN A 297 5.31 22.92 15.24
C GLN A 297 5.64 24.10 14.33
N VAL A 298 4.84 24.31 13.28
CA VAL A 298 5.00 25.45 12.38
C VAL A 298 3.64 25.89 11.82
N ASN A 299 3.41 27.19 11.71
CA ASN A 299 2.25 27.70 10.97
C ASN A 299 2.52 27.59 9.47
N ILE A 300 1.52 27.18 8.70
CA ILE A 300 1.61 27.31 7.25
C ILE A 300 1.78 28.80 6.86
N PRO A 301 2.43 29.10 5.73
CA PRO A 301 2.56 30.47 5.25
C PRO A 301 1.20 31.17 5.10
N THR A 302 1.16 32.47 5.37
CA THR A 302 -0.03 33.33 5.19
C THR A 302 0.02 34.11 3.88
N ASP A 303 0.77 33.61 2.91
CA ASP A 303 0.71 34.11 1.53
C ASP A 303 -0.74 34.00 1.03
N TYR A 304 -1.20 34.99 0.25
CA TYR A 304 -2.57 35.07 -0.27
C TYR A 304 -3.69 35.14 0.80
N ILE A 305 -3.38 35.47 2.05
CA ILE A 305 -4.39 35.51 3.14
C ILE A 305 -5.56 36.47 2.88
N SER A 306 -5.39 37.46 1.99
CA SER A 306 -6.48 38.34 1.55
C SER A 306 -7.61 37.59 0.85
N ASP A 307 -7.28 36.46 0.20
CA ASP A 307 -8.22 35.56 -0.48
C ASP A 307 -8.67 34.41 0.45
N GLY A 308 -8.42 34.54 1.76
CA GLY A 308 -8.71 33.54 2.77
C GLY A 308 -7.54 32.62 3.12
N PRO A 309 -7.68 31.77 4.15
CA PRO A 309 -6.62 30.86 4.59
C PRO A 309 -6.31 29.81 3.52
N LEU A 310 -5.04 29.46 3.40
CA LEU A 310 -4.61 28.34 2.56
C LEU A 310 -5.05 27.02 3.19
N ALA A 311 -5.60 26.13 2.36
CA ALA A 311 -5.76 24.72 2.69
C ALA A 311 -4.56 23.94 2.14
N ALA A 312 -4.01 23.05 2.95
CA ALA A 312 -2.77 22.36 2.64
C ALA A 312 -2.94 20.85 2.52
N ARG A 313 -2.15 20.25 1.62
CA ARG A 313 -1.77 18.83 1.63
C ARG A 313 -0.25 18.74 1.75
N PHE A 314 0.24 17.66 2.35
CA PHE A 314 1.66 17.49 2.61
C PHE A 314 2.18 16.15 2.09
N GLY A 315 3.50 16.05 2.04
CA GLY A 315 4.25 14.82 1.85
C GLY A 315 5.66 14.99 2.42
N VAL A 316 6.35 13.88 2.62
CA VAL A 316 7.76 13.85 3.02
C VAL A 316 8.57 13.30 1.85
N GLY A 317 9.74 13.87 1.61
CA GLY A 317 10.72 13.32 0.67
C GLY A 317 12.13 13.84 0.92
N TYR A 318 13.09 13.27 0.22
CA TYR A 318 14.52 13.50 0.36
C TYR A 318 15.01 14.39 -0.79
N LEU A 319 14.65 15.67 -0.74
CA LEU A 319 14.90 16.62 -1.84
C LEU A 319 16.39 16.91 -2.09
N ASP A 320 17.25 16.62 -1.11
CA ASP A 320 18.72 16.67 -1.23
C ASP A 320 19.37 15.27 -1.26
N GLY A 321 18.54 14.22 -1.26
CA GLY A 321 18.92 12.82 -1.22
C GLY A 321 19.37 12.30 0.14
N ARG A 322 19.26 13.10 1.21
CA ARG A 322 19.85 12.76 2.52
C ARG A 322 18.96 13.08 3.71
N GLN A 323 18.40 14.29 3.77
CA GLN A 323 17.63 14.77 4.90
C GLN A 323 16.14 14.82 4.56
N PRO A 324 15.25 14.33 5.44
CA PRO A 324 13.82 14.45 5.25
C PRO A 324 13.41 15.92 5.11
N SER A 325 12.58 16.17 4.11
CA SER A 325 11.99 17.46 3.83
C SER A 325 10.46 17.34 3.83
N LEU A 326 9.80 18.22 4.58
CA LEU A 326 8.35 18.38 4.51
C LEU A 326 8.02 19.22 3.29
N VAL A 327 7.24 18.66 2.36
CA VAL A 327 6.70 19.36 1.19
C VAL A 327 5.24 19.68 1.45
N ALA A 328 4.86 20.93 1.23
CA ALA A 328 3.48 21.39 1.32
C ALA A 328 3.00 21.90 -0.02
N TYR A 329 1.82 21.45 -0.43
CA TYR A 329 1.02 22.02 -1.50
C TYR A 329 -0.16 22.74 -0.89
N MET A 330 -0.38 24.00 -1.26
CA MET A 330 -1.34 24.88 -0.60
C MET A 330 -2.13 25.69 -1.60
N LYS A 331 -3.46 25.74 -1.40
CA LYS A 331 -4.38 26.53 -2.23
C LYS A 331 -5.38 27.32 -1.41
N ASN A 332 -5.80 28.45 -1.96
CA ASN A 332 -7.06 29.11 -1.62
C ASN A 332 -7.74 29.59 -2.90
N ARG A 333 -8.99 30.02 -2.77
CA ARG A 333 -9.83 30.43 -3.89
C ARG A 333 -9.90 31.95 -3.95
N LYS A 334 -9.62 32.51 -5.12
CA LYS A 334 -9.77 33.94 -5.40
C LYS A 334 -11.22 34.27 -5.70
N ASP A 335 -11.60 35.53 -5.53
CA ASP A 335 -12.97 36.02 -5.81
C ASP A 335 -13.40 35.83 -7.28
N ASP A 336 -12.44 35.84 -8.22
CA ASP A 336 -12.69 35.60 -9.64
C ASP A 336 -12.92 34.13 -10.00
N GLY A 337 -12.85 33.24 -9.01
CA GLY A 337 -13.03 31.82 -9.20
C GLY A 337 -11.76 31.09 -9.66
N ASP A 338 -10.60 31.72 -9.75
CA ASP A 338 -9.33 31.00 -9.93
C ASP A 338 -8.70 30.61 -8.57
N PHE A 339 -7.61 29.86 -8.58
CA PHE A 339 -6.89 29.45 -7.38
C PHE A 339 -5.49 30.07 -7.33
N ASN A 340 -5.14 30.60 -6.16
CA ASN A 340 -3.72 30.72 -5.84
C ASN A 340 -3.19 29.32 -5.52
N LEU A 341 -1.96 29.05 -5.97
CA LEU A 341 -1.22 27.85 -5.62
C LEU A 341 0.17 28.24 -5.12
N LEU A 342 0.47 27.84 -3.89
CA LEU A 342 1.77 27.94 -3.24
C LEU A 342 2.25 26.54 -2.90
N MET A 343 3.51 26.25 -3.20
CA MET A 343 4.22 25.10 -2.66
C MET A 343 5.41 25.58 -1.84
N SER A 344 5.77 24.83 -0.81
CA SER A 344 6.96 25.12 -0.02
C SER A 344 7.56 23.84 0.56
N ALA A 345 8.86 23.87 0.80
CA ALA A 345 9.54 22.81 1.53
C ALA A 345 10.31 23.32 2.73
N TRP A 346 10.42 22.47 3.74
CA TRP A 346 11.25 22.68 4.91
C TRP A 346 12.13 21.45 5.14
N SER A 347 13.43 21.67 5.32
CA SER A 347 14.33 20.63 5.80
C SER A 347 14.12 20.43 7.29
N PHE A 348 14.22 19.19 7.75
CA PHE A 348 14.13 18.88 9.16
C PHE A 348 15.48 18.43 9.74
N SER A 349 15.94 19.10 10.80
CA SER A 349 17.22 18.80 11.45
C SER A 349 17.09 17.88 12.67
N GLY A 350 15.98 17.14 12.83
CA GLY A 350 15.66 16.38 14.04
C GLY A 350 15.08 17.20 15.20
N THR A 351 15.26 18.53 15.19
CA THR A 351 14.75 19.43 16.26
C THR A 351 14.13 20.73 15.75
N ALA A 352 14.35 21.10 14.49
CA ALA A 352 13.80 22.32 13.92
C ALA A 352 13.53 22.17 12.42
N LEU A 353 12.48 22.84 11.95
CA LEU A 353 12.23 23.05 10.53
C LEU A 353 12.93 24.31 10.05
N LYS A 354 13.61 24.21 8.90
CA LYS A 354 14.15 25.34 8.17
C LYS A 354 13.54 25.36 6.77
N MET A 355 12.90 26.47 6.43
CA MET A 355 12.35 26.64 5.08
C MET A 355 13.47 26.56 4.04
N GLN A 356 13.33 25.65 3.08
CA GLN A 356 14.25 25.48 1.96
C GLN A 356 13.83 26.43 0.83
N TRP A 357 12.56 26.38 0.42
CA TRP A 357 12.05 27.16 -0.69
C TRP A 357 10.54 27.40 -0.61
N LYS A 358 10.08 28.38 -1.40
CA LYS A 358 8.68 28.64 -1.73
C LYS A 358 8.56 28.80 -3.24
N TRP A 359 7.59 28.11 -3.83
CA TRP A 359 7.22 28.23 -5.23
C TRP A 359 5.77 28.71 -5.33
N ARG A 360 5.55 29.88 -5.95
CA ARG A 360 4.20 30.42 -6.22
C ARG A 360 3.88 30.17 -7.68
N ARG A 361 2.74 29.55 -7.99
CA ARG A 361 2.34 29.29 -9.40
C ARG A 361 2.20 30.60 -10.19
N GLU A 362 1.58 31.60 -9.57
CA GLU A 362 1.28 32.89 -10.20
C GLU A 362 0.56 32.66 -11.54
N SER A 363 1.05 33.22 -12.65
CA SER A 363 0.49 33.06 -13.99
C SER A 363 1.09 31.92 -14.80
N ARG A 364 1.93 31.06 -14.21
CA ARG A 364 2.56 29.95 -14.94
C ARG A 364 1.53 28.90 -15.32
N ASP A 365 1.60 28.43 -16.56
CA ASP A 365 0.82 27.31 -17.07
C ASP A 365 1.34 26.00 -16.45
N ALA A 366 0.90 25.73 -15.22
CA ALA A 366 1.28 24.58 -14.40
C ALA A 366 -0.02 23.91 -13.92
N PRO A 367 -0.61 23.03 -14.77
CA PRO A 367 -1.87 22.37 -14.48
C PRO A 367 -1.67 21.40 -13.32
N ASP A 368 -2.31 21.70 -12.21
CA ASP A 368 -2.18 20.94 -10.97
C ASP A 368 -3.20 19.80 -10.88
N GLY A 369 -3.13 19.01 -9.80
CA GLY A 369 -4.13 17.99 -9.54
C GLY A 369 -4.47 17.81 -8.06
N HIS A 370 -5.18 16.73 -7.73
CA HIS A 370 -5.62 16.42 -6.37
C HIS A 370 -4.69 15.49 -5.57
N SER A 371 -3.52 15.16 -6.10
CA SER A 371 -2.53 14.33 -5.42
C SER A 371 -1.11 14.82 -5.69
N THR A 372 -0.19 14.55 -4.76
CA THR A 372 1.24 14.81 -4.89
C THR A 372 2.00 13.47 -4.89
N ARG A 373 3.09 13.37 -5.65
CA ARG A 373 4.10 12.30 -5.51
C ARG A 373 5.46 12.95 -5.29
N ILE A 374 6.27 12.37 -4.41
CA ILE A 374 7.62 12.84 -4.15
C ILE A 374 8.53 11.64 -4.36
N ILE A 375 9.32 11.67 -5.43
CA ILE A 375 10.11 10.53 -5.90
C ILE A 375 11.18 11.01 -6.88
N ASP A 376 12.38 10.47 -6.71
CA ASP A 376 13.47 10.50 -7.68
C ASP A 376 13.09 9.71 -8.95
N VAL A 377 12.87 10.42 -10.06
CA VAL A 377 12.49 9.81 -11.34
C VAL A 377 13.64 9.72 -12.33
N ASP A 378 14.78 10.35 -12.06
CA ASP A 378 15.93 10.36 -12.97
C ASP A 378 17.17 9.63 -12.42
N GLY A 379 17.09 9.13 -11.19
CA GLY A 379 18.12 8.35 -10.53
C GLY A 379 19.29 9.18 -10.02
N ASP A 380 19.15 10.49 -9.86
CA ASP A 380 20.23 11.35 -9.32
C ASP A 380 20.36 11.28 -7.79
N GLY A 381 19.46 10.54 -7.14
CA GLY A 381 19.39 10.33 -5.70
C GLY A 381 18.62 11.43 -4.97
N ARG A 382 17.96 12.36 -5.64
CA ARG A 382 17.15 13.43 -5.05
C ARG A 382 15.71 13.34 -5.51
N ASP A 383 14.78 13.54 -4.59
CA ASP A 383 13.38 13.50 -4.97
C ASP A 383 12.90 14.76 -5.70
N GLU A 384 12.13 14.56 -6.77
CA GLU A 384 11.26 15.58 -7.37
C GLU A 384 9.88 15.60 -6.74
N VAL A 385 9.19 16.74 -6.86
CA VAL A 385 7.78 16.89 -6.44
C VAL A 385 6.87 16.98 -7.67
N HIS A 386 5.98 16.00 -7.82
CA HIS A 386 5.11 15.83 -8.99
C HIS A 386 3.65 16.15 -8.66
N GLU A 387 3.04 16.96 -9.51
CA GLU A 387 1.72 17.55 -9.32
C GLU A 387 0.80 17.35 -10.54
N SER A 388 0.70 16.10 -11.00
CA SER A 388 -0.04 15.67 -12.18
C SER A 388 0.48 16.27 -13.50
N GLY A 389 0.25 17.56 -13.72
CA GLY A 389 0.62 18.25 -14.96
C GLY A 389 1.90 19.09 -14.86
N PHE A 390 2.55 19.17 -13.71
CA PHE A 390 3.88 19.80 -13.58
C PHE A 390 4.73 19.12 -12.51
N THR A 391 6.04 19.36 -12.57
CA THR A 391 7.01 18.82 -11.61
C THR A 391 7.99 19.90 -11.17
N LEU A 392 8.32 19.91 -9.88
CA LEU A 392 9.38 20.74 -9.31
C LEU A 392 10.61 19.86 -9.00
N HIS A 393 11.80 20.42 -9.20
CA HIS A 393 13.04 19.90 -8.65
C HIS A 393 13.02 19.95 -7.12
N GLY A 394 13.91 19.18 -6.48
CA GLY A 394 14.10 19.23 -5.02
C GLY A 394 14.47 20.60 -4.46
N ASP A 395 15.00 21.52 -5.29
CA ASP A 395 15.29 22.90 -4.92
C ASP A 395 14.12 23.88 -5.12
N GLY A 396 12.95 23.38 -5.58
CA GLY A 396 11.73 24.15 -5.80
C GLY A 396 11.64 24.84 -7.16
N GLN A 397 12.64 24.68 -8.05
CA GLN A 397 12.54 25.19 -9.42
C GLN A 397 11.59 24.32 -10.27
N LEU A 398 10.85 24.96 -11.19
CA LEU A 398 9.98 24.23 -12.11
C LEU A 398 10.84 23.39 -13.08
N ARG A 399 10.72 22.07 -12.97
CA ARG A 399 11.44 21.10 -13.82
C ARG A 399 10.79 21.01 -15.19
N TYR A 400 9.48 20.79 -15.23
CA TYR A 400 8.68 20.86 -16.45
C TYR A 400 7.21 21.14 -16.13
N SER A 401 6.48 21.55 -17.17
CA SER A 401 5.02 21.59 -17.20
C SER A 401 4.52 20.92 -18.47
N LEU A 402 3.40 20.21 -18.35
CA LEU A 402 2.68 19.54 -19.44
C LEU A 402 1.53 20.41 -20.00
N GLY A 403 1.31 21.61 -19.44
CA GLY A 403 0.30 22.57 -19.93
C GLY A 403 0.40 22.89 -21.42
N PRO A 404 1.60 23.19 -21.96
CA PRO A 404 1.79 23.42 -23.40
C PRO A 404 1.44 22.22 -24.29
N GLN A 405 1.41 21.01 -23.74
CA GLN A 405 1.03 19.76 -24.40
C GLN A 405 -0.48 19.49 -24.30
N GLY A 406 -1.25 20.43 -23.75
CA GLY A 406 -2.70 20.33 -23.61
C GLY A 406 -3.15 19.57 -22.36
N VAL A 407 -2.23 19.22 -21.45
CA VAL A 407 -2.62 18.68 -20.15
C VAL A 407 -3.26 19.80 -19.33
N VAL A 408 -4.36 19.47 -18.66
CA VAL A 408 -5.11 20.38 -17.80
C VAL A 408 -5.23 19.77 -16.40
N HIS A 409 -5.96 20.46 -15.52
CA HIS A 409 -6.26 19.97 -14.17
C HIS A 409 -6.73 18.51 -14.18
N GLY A 410 -6.17 17.70 -13.27
CA GLY A 410 -6.46 16.27 -13.18
C GLY A 410 -6.70 15.76 -11.77
N ASP A 411 -7.58 14.78 -11.64
CA ASP A 411 -7.96 14.23 -10.34
C ASP A 411 -7.10 13.03 -9.92
N ARG A 412 -6.33 12.45 -10.85
CA ARG A 412 -5.51 11.25 -10.61
C ARG A 412 -4.36 11.15 -11.61
N PHE A 413 -3.19 10.78 -11.12
CA PHE A 413 -2.04 10.38 -11.94
C PHE A 413 -1.24 9.27 -11.25
N HIS A 414 -0.42 8.56 -12.02
CA HIS A 414 0.49 7.53 -11.53
C HIS A 414 1.87 7.73 -12.14
N ILE A 415 2.90 7.46 -11.34
CA ILE A 415 4.29 7.27 -11.76
C ILE A 415 4.56 5.80 -11.47
N ALA A 416 5.13 5.07 -12.44
CA ALA A 416 5.28 3.63 -12.38
C ALA A 416 6.73 3.23 -12.64
#